data_AF-A0A2U3Q6Y1-F1
#
_entry.id   AF-A0A2U3Q6Y1-F1
#
_cell.length_a   1.000
_cell.length_b   1.000
_cell.length_c   1.000
_cell.angle_alpha   90.00
_cell.angle_beta   90.00
_cell.angle_gamma   90.00
#
_symmetry.space_group_name_H-M   'P 1'
#
loop_
_entity.id
_entity.type
_entity.pdbx_description
1 polymer ?
#
loop_
_entity_poly.entity_id
_entity_poly.type
_entity_poly.pdbx_seq_one_letter_code
_entity_poly.pdbx_strand_id
1 'polypeptide(L)'
;MLGWEDELERWLMPFLDRLGHKTRQRMCPLYVAGLIGPGDRKSVQPMAERLATSTYDQLHHFIADGVWDATPLETELLNQADRLVGGRDAVLVIDDTSLPKKGERSVGVAAQ
;
A
#
# COMPACT_ATOMS: atom_id res chain seq x y z
N MET A 1 19.29 -1.43 17.60
CA MET A 1 18.23 -0.43 17.33
C MET A 1 17.51 -0.96 16.11
N LEU A 2 16.24 -1.35 16.23
CA LEU A 2 15.46 -1.84 15.07
C LEU A 2 15.35 -0.69 14.06
N GLY A 3 15.52 -0.98 12.78
CA GLY A 3 15.32 0.00 11.71
C GLY A 3 13.83 0.33 11.55
N TRP A 4 13.52 1.45 10.89
CA TRP A 4 12.13 1.80 10.55
C TRP A 4 11.47 0.74 9.65
N GLU A 5 12.27 0.00 8.88
CA GLU A 5 11.83 -1.12 8.05
C GLU A 5 11.29 -2.29 8.89
N ASP A 6 11.94 -2.61 10.02
CA ASP A 6 11.48 -3.65 10.94
C ASP A 6 10.17 -3.24 11.64
N GLU A 7 10.03 -1.96 11.96
CA GLU A 7 8.80 -1.40 12.53
C GLU A 7 7.65 -1.43 11.51
N LEU A 8 7.95 -1.08 10.25
CA LEU A 8 6.99 -1.18 9.16
C LEU A 8 6.55 -2.63 8.94
N GLU A 9 7.47 -3.58 8.90
CA GLU A 9 7.13 -4.99 8.72
C GLU A 9 6.24 -5.50 9.86
N ARG A 10 6.58 -5.16 11.11
CA ARG A 10 5.74 -5.47 12.28
C ARG A 10 4.34 -4.85 12.17
N TRP A 11 4.25 -3.60 11.72
CA TRP A 11 2.96 -2.94 11.53
C TRP A 11 2.14 -3.59 10.42
N LEU A 12 2.79 -4.06 9.36
CA LEU A 12 2.13 -4.71 8.22
C LEU A 12 1.65 -6.13 8.49
N MET A 13 2.14 -6.83 9.53
CA MET A 13 1.81 -8.25 9.78
C MET A 13 0.32 -8.60 9.63
N PRO A 14 -0.64 -7.84 10.21
CA PRO A 14 -2.07 -8.16 10.07
C PRO A 14 -2.57 -8.11 8.62
N PHE A 15 -1.97 -7.27 7.78
CA PHE A 15 -2.28 -7.16 6.35
C PHE A 15 -1.65 -8.29 5.55
N LEU A 16 -0.42 -8.70 5.90
CA LEU A 16 0.27 -9.80 5.23
C LEU A 16 -0.53 -11.11 5.35
N ASP A 17 -1.15 -11.34 6.50
CA ASP A 17 -2.03 -12.49 6.73
C ASP A 17 -3.23 -12.54 5.78
N ARG A 18 -3.64 -11.39 5.21
CA ARG A 18 -4.76 -11.29 4.25
C ARG A 18 -4.35 -11.55 2.80
N LEU A 19 -3.06 -11.51 2.47
CA LEU A 19 -2.59 -11.58 1.08
C LEU A 19 -2.63 -13.00 0.47
N GLY A 20 -2.84 -14.04 1.28
CA GLY A 20 -3.05 -15.44 0.89
C GLY A 20 -1.85 -16.17 0.25
N HIS A 21 -1.01 -15.47 -0.52
CA HIS A 21 0.15 -16.00 -1.22
C HIS A 21 1.46 -15.52 -0.59
N LYS A 22 2.38 -16.46 -0.29
CA LYS A 22 3.69 -16.16 0.31
C LYS A 22 4.52 -15.15 -0.48
N THR A 23 4.47 -15.20 -1.81
CA THR A 23 5.17 -14.22 -2.66
C THR A 23 4.62 -12.81 -2.47
N ARG A 24 3.30 -12.66 -2.35
CA ARG A 24 2.66 -11.36 -2.08
C ARG A 24 3.01 -10.85 -0.69
N GLN A 25 3.05 -11.73 0.31
CA GLN A 25 3.49 -11.40 1.66
C GLN A 25 4.93 -10.89 1.69
N ARG A 26 5.83 -11.50 0.91
CA ARG A 26 7.23 -11.05 0.80
C ARG A 26 7.36 -9.71 0.07
N MET A 27 6.57 -9.47 -0.97
CA MET A 27 6.69 -8.26 -1.80
C MET A 27 5.98 -7.04 -1.20
N CYS A 28 4.93 -7.24 -0.41
CA CYS A 28 4.15 -6.13 0.15
C CYS A 28 4.99 -5.17 1.02
N PRO A 29 5.83 -5.64 1.98
CA PRO A 29 6.68 -4.73 2.77
C PRO A 29 7.65 -3.94 1.90
N LEU A 30 8.26 -4.55 0.88
CA LEU A 30 9.16 -3.88 -0.04
C LEU A 30 8.44 -2.82 -0.88
N TYR A 31 7.23 -3.14 -1.35
CA TYR A 31 6.41 -2.19 -2.11
C TYR A 31 5.98 -1.00 -1.23
N VAL A 32 5.49 -1.24 -0.02
CA VAL A 32 5.09 -0.17 0.91
C VAL A 32 6.30 0.67 1.32
N ALA A 33 7.43 0.03 1.65
CA ALA A 33 8.68 0.71 1.98
C ALA A 33 9.16 1.62 0.85
N GLY A 34 9.10 1.16 -0.42
CA GLY A 34 9.49 2.01 -1.55
C GLY A 34 8.54 3.18 -1.81
N LEU A 35 7.27 3.10 -1.39
CA LEU A 35 6.28 4.18 -1.51
C LEU A 35 6.43 5.27 -0.44
N ILE A 36 6.72 4.87 0.80
CA ILE A 36 6.81 5.79 1.96
C ILE A 36 8.25 6.19 2.30
N GLY A 37 9.22 5.41 1.84
CA GLY A 37 10.63 5.65 2.06
C GLY A 37 11.20 6.80 1.22
N PRO A 38 12.49 7.13 1.42
CA PRO A 38 13.13 8.27 0.76
C PRO A 38 13.17 8.08 -0.77
N GLY A 39 12.77 9.13 -1.51
CA GLY A 39 12.85 9.19 -2.96
C GLY A 39 11.75 10.00 -3.60
N ASP A 40 12.10 10.80 -4.62
CA ASP A 40 11.15 11.71 -5.28
C ASP A 40 10.14 10.96 -6.17
N ARG A 41 10.56 9.84 -6.77
CA ARG A 41 9.73 9.04 -7.68
C ARG A 41 9.25 7.75 -7.04
N LYS A 42 7.92 7.58 -7.05
CA LYS A 42 7.16 6.45 -6.48
C LYS A 42 6.72 5.40 -7.51
N SER A 43 7.25 5.44 -8.73
CA SER A 43 7.01 4.38 -9.71
C SER A 43 7.85 3.13 -9.36
N VAL A 44 7.40 1.97 -9.85
CA VAL A 44 8.03 0.66 -9.56
C VAL A 44 9.51 0.63 -9.91
N GLN A 45 9.90 1.21 -11.04
CA GLN A 45 11.30 1.22 -11.49
C GLN A 45 12.24 1.95 -10.50
N PRO A 46 12.03 3.25 -10.18
CA PRO A 46 12.82 3.93 -9.15
C PRO A 46 12.80 3.25 -7.78
N MET A 47 11.68 2.64 -7.37
CA MET A 47 11.61 1.88 -6.12
C MET A 47 12.53 0.65 -6.17
N ALA A 48 12.48 -0.11 -7.26
CA ALA A 48 13.34 -1.29 -7.45
C ALA A 48 14.83 -0.91 -7.51
N GLU A 49 15.19 0.19 -8.17
CA GLU A 49 16.56 0.68 -8.21
C GLU A 49 17.12 0.98 -6.81
N ARG A 50 16.28 1.48 -5.88
CA ARG A 50 16.66 1.72 -4.47
C ARG A 50 16.73 0.44 -3.64
N LEU A 51 15.85 -0.51 -3.88
CA LEU A 51 15.72 -1.77 -3.11
C LEU A 51 16.55 -2.94 -3.70
N ALA A 52 17.32 -2.69 -4.77
CA ALA A 52 18.01 -3.63 -5.65
C ALA A 52 17.22 -4.06 -6.93
N THR A 53 17.94 -4.04 -8.06
CA THR A 53 17.38 -4.21 -9.42
C THR A 53 16.71 -5.56 -9.67
N SER A 54 17.10 -6.62 -8.94
CA SER A 54 16.47 -7.96 -9.01
C SER A 54 15.01 -7.98 -8.55
N THR A 55 14.52 -6.86 -8.00
CA THR A 55 13.20 -6.75 -7.39
C THR A 55 12.19 -6.09 -8.34
N TYR A 56 12.60 -5.56 -9.50
CA TYR A 56 11.71 -4.88 -10.44
C TYR A 56 10.55 -5.77 -10.92
N ASP A 57 10.84 -6.92 -11.53
CA ASP A 57 9.81 -7.80 -12.06
C ASP A 57 8.88 -8.28 -10.94
N GLN A 58 9.43 -8.58 -9.76
CA GLN A 58 8.65 -9.06 -8.62
C GLN A 58 7.72 -7.98 -8.05
N LEU A 59 8.17 -6.72 -7.96
CA LEU A 59 7.32 -5.59 -7.57
C LEU A 59 6.26 -5.28 -8.63
N HIS A 60 6.66 -5.33 -9.89
CA HIS A 60 5.75 -5.11 -11.00
C HIS A 60 4.67 -6.18 -11.01
N HIS A 61 5.02 -7.46 -10.92
CA HIS A 61 4.04 -8.55 -10.81
C HIS A 61 3.19 -8.44 -9.55
N PHE A 62 3.75 -8.03 -8.41
CA PHE A 62 2.99 -7.86 -7.17
C PHE A 62 1.83 -6.86 -7.33
N ILE A 63 2.06 -5.72 -8.00
CA ILE A 63 1.05 -4.67 -8.13
C ILE A 63 0.19 -4.79 -9.40
N ALA A 64 0.75 -5.31 -10.50
CA ALA A 64 0.12 -5.34 -11.80
C ALA A 64 -0.55 -6.67 -12.15
N ASP A 65 -0.16 -7.77 -11.49
CA ASP A 65 -0.56 -9.12 -11.90
C ASP A 65 -1.57 -9.75 -10.94
N GLY A 66 -2.77 -9.98 -11.46
CA GLY A 66 -3.83 -10.75 -10.81
C GLY A 66 -5.10 -9.96 -10.50
N VAL A 67 -6.21 -10.71 -10.39
CA VAL A 67 -7.45 -10.24 -9.78
C VAL A 67 -7.21 -10.19 -8.27
N TRP A 68 -6.72 -9.05 -7.78
CA TRP A 68 -6.59 -8.80 -6.35
C TRP A 68 -7.95 -8.37 -5.79
N ASP A 69 -8.41 -9.09 -4.78
CA ASP A 69 -9.52 -8.66 -3.94
C ASP A 69 -8.96 -7.72 -2.86
N ALA A 70 -9.34 -6.44 -2.93
CA ALA A 70 -8.92 -5.44 -1.96
C ALA A 70 -9.71 -5.55 -0.64
N THR A 71 -10.89 -6.17 -0.65
CA THR A 71 -11.83 -6.22 0.49
C THR A 71 -11.17 -6.70 1.78
N PRO A 72 -10.32 -7.76 1.80
CA PRO A 72 -9.67 -8.22 3.01
C PRO A 72 -8.67 -7.21 3.58
N LEU A 73 -7.97 -6.46 2.71
CA LEU A 73 -7.02 -5.43 3.12
C LEU A 73 -7.76 -4.18 3.61
N GLU A 74 -8.84 -3.78 2.95
CA GLU A 74 -9.69 -2.66 3.38
C GLU A 74 -10.35 -2.94 4.74
N THR A 75 -10.83 -4.17 4.94
CA THR A 75 -11.37 -4.62 6.24
C THR A 75 -10.31 -4.52 7.33
N GLU A 76 -9.08 -4.99 7.06
CA GLU A 76 -7.99 -4.88 8.03
C GLU A 76 -7.62 -3.42 8.30
N LEU A 77 -7.62 -2.56 7.27
CA LEU A 77 -7.37 -1.13 7.42
C LEU A 77 -8.39 -0.47 8.35
N LEU A 78 -9.68 -0.80 8.20
CA LEU A 78 -10.74 -0.30 9.08
C LEU A 78 -10.55 -0.78 10.52
N ASN A 79 -10.16 -2.05 10.72
CA ASN A 79 -9.87 -2.58 12.06
C ASN A 79 -8.68 -1.87 12.72
N GLN A 80 -7.63 -1.56 11.96
CA GLN A 80 -6.48 -0.80 12.47
C GLN A 80 -6.85 0.65 12.78
N ALA A 81 -7.67 1.30 11.94
CA ALA A 81 -8.16 2.65 12.19
C ALA A 81 -9.02 2.71 13.47
N ASP A 82 -9.98 1.78 13.63
CA ASP A 82 -10.81 1.70 14.84
C ASP A 82 -9.96 1.48 16.10
N ARG A 83 -8.93 0.64 16.01
CA ARG A 83 -8.00 0.42 17.13
C ARG A 83 -7.20 1.67 17.52
N LEU A 84 -6.80 2.47 16.53
CA LEU A 84 -5.92 3.63 16.76
C LEU A 84 -6.69 4.89 17.16
N VAL A 85 -7.84 5.14 16.53
CA VAL A 85 -8.59 6.40 16.62
C VAL A 85 -10.10 6.22 16.76
N GLY A 86 -10.57 4.98 16.88
CA GLY A 86 -11.98 4.66 17.10
C GLY A 86 -12.41 4.79 18.57
N GLY A 87 -13.63 4.35 18.85
CA GLY A 87 -14.25 4.43 20.18
C GLY A 87 -15.36 5.48 20.30
N ARG A 88 -15.93 5.58 21.51
CA ARG A 88 -17.14 6.39 21.77
C ARG A 88 -16.95 7.88 21.53
N ASP A 89 -15.73 8.36 21.75
CA ASP A 89 -15.38 9.78 21.64
C ASP A 89 -14.76 10.10 20.27
N ALA A 90 -14.72 9.13 19.35
CA ALA A 90 -14.21 9.33 18.01
C ALA A 90 -15.14 10.23 17.18
N VAL A 91 -14.55 11.07 16.34
CA VAL A 91 -15.28 11.96 15.44
C VAL A 91 -15.02 11.51 14.00
N LEU A 92 -16.08 11.20 13.26
CA LEU A 92 -16.00 10.92 11.83
C LEU A 92 -16.09 12.23 11.04
N VAL A 93 -15.01 12.56 10.33
CA VAL A 93 -14.97 13.69 9.40
C VAL A 93 -15.00 13.12 7.98
N ILE A 94 -16.02 13.51 7.20
CA ILE A 94 -16.15 13.17 5.79
C ILE A 94 -15.90 14.45 5.00
N ASP A 95 -14.91 14.42 4.12
CA ASP A 95 -14.59 15.50 3.19
C ASP A 95 -14.38 14.92 1.80
N ASP A 96 -14.81 15.65 0.77
CA ASP A 96 -14.70 15.21 -0.62
C ASP A 96 -13.25 15.36 -1.09
N THR A 97 -12.48 14.28 -0.98
CA THR A 97 -11.12 14.25 -1.53
C THR A 97 -11.19 13.92 -3.03
N SER A 98 -11.22 14.95 -3.88
CA SER A 98 -11.00 14.77 -5.31
C SER A 98 -9.50 14.83 -5.63
N LEU A 99 -8.93 13.70 -6.07
CA LEU A 99 -7.64 13.71 -6.74
C LEU A 99 -7.91 13.91 -8.24
N PRO A 100 -7.50 15.02 -8.87
CA PRO A 100 -7.68 15.20 -10.31
C PRO A 100 -6.88 14.11 -11.03
N LYS A 101 -7.58 13.13 -11.58
CA LYS A 101 -6.98 12.05 -12.36
C LYS A 101 -6.97 12.44 -13.83
N LYS A 102 -5.87 12.15 -14.52
CA LYS A 102 -5.70 12.35 -15.96
C LYS A 102 -5.52 11.01 -16.67
N GLY A 103 -6.10 10.87 -17.85
CA GLY A 103 -5.96 9.69 -18.73
C GLY A 103 -7.26 8.90 -18.90
N GLU A 104 -7.31 8.00 -19.88
CA GLU A 104 -8.55 7.27 -20.23
C GLU A 104 -8.77 5.97 -19.43
N ARG A 105 -7.77 5.57 -18.62
CA ARG A 105 -7.71 4.26 -17.97
C ARG A 105 -7.82 4.31 -16.45
N SER A 106 -7.96 5.49 -15.85
CA SER A 106 -8.05 5.66 -14.40
C SER A 106 -9.50 5.88 -13.96
N VAL A 107 -9.94 5.20 -12.91
CA VAL A 107 -11.29 5.33 -12.34
C VAL A 107 -11.46 6.72 -11.72
N GLY A 108 -12.51 7.47 -12.09
CA GLY A 108 -12.77 8.83 -11.57
C GLY A 108 -12.13 9.96 -12.37
N VAL A 109 -11.77 9.73 -13.64
CA VAL A 109 -11.35 10.81 -14.54
C VAL A 109 -12.59 11.61 -14.93
N ALA A 110 -12.73 12.81 -14.36
CA ALA A 110 -13.64 13.81 -14.88
C ALA A 110 -12.98 14.51 -16.07
N ALA A 111 -13.74 14.78 -17.14
CA ALA A 111 -13.31 15.71 -18.17
C ALA A 111 -13.25 17.12 -17.53
N GLN A 112 -12.04 17.60 -17.26
CA GLN A 112 -11.75 18.98 -16.84
C GLN A 112 -10.87 19.63 -17.90
#